data_AF-X1M037-F1
#
_entry.id   AF-X1M037-F1
#
_cell.length_a   1.000
_cell.length_b   1.000
_cell.length_c   1.000
_cell.angle_alpha   90.00
_cell.angle_beta   90.00
_cell.angle_gamma   90.00
#
_symmetry.space_group_name_H-M   'P 1'
#
loop_
_entity.id
_entity.type
_entity.pdbx_description
1 polymer ?
#
loop_
_entity_poly.entity_id
_entity_poly.type
_entity_poly.pdbx_seq_one_letter_code
_entity_poly.pdbx_strand_id
1 'polypeptide(L)'
;MKRKTLLMKVFPALIIFSLWLDGWFYPLLLLPFLYVILVGKGLGAFVPAVGVALAAFVGLVLVVDLLTFSLFGYLLLPNLLSLIVIFVYAPLISLLSVSLCVFVSSKVNDVRAAMQLGGSSVVPVVAFYFLFLGGIISLNLITLVGFALVLVLASV
;
A
#
# COMPACT_ATOMS: atom_id res chain seq x y z
N MET A 1 36.17 15.82 -53.59
CA MET A 1 35.02 16.59 -53.06
C MET A 1 33.85 15.75 -52.51
N LYS A 2 33.70 14.44 -52.81
CA LYS A 2 32.54 13.62 -52.38
C LYS A 2 32.59 13.04 -50.94
N ARG A 3 33.76 12.96 -50.29
CA ARG A 3 33.90 12.38 -48.94
C ARG A 3 33.32 13.27 -47.84
N LYS A 4 33.45 14.60 -47.96
CA LYS A 4 32.93 15.56 -46.98
C LYS A 4 31.39 15.62 -46.97
N THR A 5 30.74 15.45 -48.12
CA THR A 5 29.27 15.41 -48.24
C THR A 5 28.66 14.12 -47.69
N LEU A 6 29.35 12.97 -47.77
CA LEU A 6 28.91 11.73 -47.13
C LEU A 6 29.00 11.81 -45.61
N LEU A 7 30.11 12.33 -45.06
CA LEU A 7 30.27 12.51 -43.62
C LEU A 7 29.20 13.44 -43.04
N MET A 8 28.87 14.54 -43.74
CA MET A 8 27.85 15.48 -43.29
C MET A 8 26.43 14.90 -43.27
N LYS A 9 26.16 13.81 -44.01
CA LYS A 9 24.85 13.13 -44.04
C LYS A 9 24.78 11.94 -43.08
N VAL A 10 25.91 11.26 -42.85
CA VAL A 10 26.00 10.09 -41.97
C VAL A 10 26.00 10.49 -40.49
N PHE A 11 26.68 11.58 -40.12
CA PHE A 11 26.70 12.07 -38.74
C PHE A 11 25.31 12.40 -38.16
N PRO A 12 24.43 13.17 -38.83
CA PRO A 12 23.09 13.43 -38.30
C PRO A 12 22.22 12.16 -38.28
N ALA A 13 22.39 11.25 -39.24
CA ALA A 13 21.69 9.97 -39.23
C ALA A 13 22.10 9.08 -38.05
N LEU A 14 23.39 9.08 -37.66
CA LEU A 14 23.89 8.36 -36.49
C LEU A 14 23.40 8.97 -35.18
N ILE A 15 23.30 10.31 -35.09
CA ILE A 15 22.75 10.99 -33.92
C ILE A 15 21.26 10.69 -33.76
N ILE A 16 20.49 10.72 -34.85
CA ILE A 16 19.06 10.36 -34.84
C ILE A 16 18.86 8.88 -34.49
N PHE A 17 19.73 8.01 -35.01
CA PHE A 17 19.71 6.58 -34.70
C PHE A 17 20.09 6.28 -33.25
N SER A 18 21.11 6.96 -32.70
CA SER A 18 21.45 6.91 -31.27
C SER A 18 20.30 7.40 -30.41
N LEU A 19 19.73 8.57 -30.72
CA LEU A 19 18.60 9.14 -29.97
C LEU A 19 17.34 8.27 -30.02
N TRP A 20 17.14 7.53 -31.11
CA TRP A 20 16.08 6.53 -31.22
C TRP A 20 16.37 5.29 -30.36
N LEU A 21 17.63 4.86 -30.28
CA LEU A 21 18.08 3.74 -29.46
C LEU A 21 18.07 4.06 -27.94
N ASP A 22 18.36 5.31 -27.59
CA ASP A 22 18.48 5.81 -26.21
C ASP A 22 17.12 6.00 -25.51
N GLY A 23 16.02 5.81 -26.24
CA GLY A 23 14.69 5.74 -25.66
C GLY A 23 14.13 7.08 -25.13
N TRP A 24 14.75 8.22 -25.46
CA TRP A 24 14.37 9.55 -24.94
C TRP A 24 12.88 9.89 -25.18
N PHE A 25 12.29 9.39 -26.27
CA PHE A 25 10.87 9.62 -26.62
C PHE A 25 9.88 8.73 -25.87
N TYR A 26 10.32 7.61 -25.31
CA TYR A 26 9.45 6.64 -24.65
C TYR A 26 8.73 7.22 -23.43
N PRO A 27 9.39 7.96 -22.51
CA PRO A 27 8.72 8.55 -21.36
C PRO A 27 7.58 9.50 -21.73
N LEU A 28 7.72 10.31 -22.79
CA LEU A 28 6.69 11.27 -23.19
C LEU A 28 5.48 10.61 -23.87
N LEU A 29 5.69 9.54 -24.64
CA LEU A 29 4.59 8.76 -25.20
C LEU A 29 3.90 7.86 -24.16
N LEU A 30 4.64 7.41 -23.14
CA LEU A 30 4.14 6.50 -22.10
C LEU A 30 3.47 7.21 -20.91
N LEU A 31 3.52 8.54 -20.82
CA LEU A 31 2.81 9.34 -19.80
C LEU A 31 1.35 8.90 -19.56
N PRO A 32 0.49 8.74 -20.60
CA PRO A 32 -0.88 8.26 -20.40
C PRO A 32 -0.97 6.79 -19.98
N PHE A 33 0.06 5.96 -20.18
CA PHE A 33 0.04 4.56 -19.78
C PHE A 33 0.62 4.37 -18.36
N LEU A 34 1.56 5.23 -17.96
CA LEU A 34 2.13 5.25 -16.62
C LEU A 34 1.06 5.52 -15.55
N TYR A 35 0.10 6.43 -15.78
CA TYR A 35 -0.96 6.69 -14.80
C TYR A 35 -1.85 5.45 -14.57
N VAL A 36 -2.24 4.75 -15.65
CA VAL A 36 -3.09 3.55 -15.57
C VAL A 36 -2.36 2.45 -14.80
N ILE A 37 -1.06 2.28 -15.05
CA ILE A 37 -0.24 1.28 -14.37
C ILE A 37 -0.04 1.63 -12.89
N LEU A 38 0.11 2.91 -12.54
CA LEU A 38 0.28 3.35 -11.16
C LEU A 38 -1.01 3.14 -10.34
N VAL A 39 -2.16 3.53 -10.90
CA VAL A 39 -3.48 3.29 -10.29
C VAL A 39 -3.80 1.79 -10.24
N GLY A 40 -3.49 1.05 -11.31
CA GLY A 40 -3.67 -0.39 -11.37
C GLY A 40 -2.83 -1.15 -10.36
N LYS A 41 -1.59 -0.72 -10.10
CA LYS A 41 -0.75 -1.28 -9.03
C LYS A 41 -1.33 -1.02 -7.64
N GLY A 42 -1.86 0.18 -7.39
CA GLY A 42 -2.51 0.52 -6.13
C GLY A 42 -3.75 -0.34 -5.86
N LEU A 43 -4.67 -0.41 -6.83
CA LEU A 43 -5.90 -1.21 -6.70
C LEU A 43 -5.61 -2.72 -6.67
N GLY A 44 -4.63 -3.17 -7.45
CA GLY A 44 -4.20 -4.57 -7.49
C GLY A 44 -3.57 -5.05 -6.17
N ALA A 45 -2.95 -4.16 -5.40
CA ALA A 45 -2.44 -4.47 -4.06
C ALA A 45 -3.51 -4.32 -2.97
N PHE A 46 -4.50 -3.45 -3.16
CA PHE A 46 -5.56 -3.20 -2.20
C PHE A 46 -6.51 -4.40 -2.02
N VAL A 47 -6.97 -4.99 -3.14
CA VAL A 47 -7.90 -6.15 -3.10
C VAL A 47 -7.35 -7.33 -2.29
N PRO A 48 -6.12 -7.83 -2.52
CA PRO A 48 -5.57 -8.91 -1.72
C PRO A 48 -5.31 -8.48 -0.27
N ALA A 49 -4.97 -7.21 -0.01
CA ALA A 49 -4.75 -6.73 1.36
C ALA A 49 -6.05 -6.78 2.20
N VAL A 50 -7.18 -6.33 1.65
CA VAL A 50 -8.48 -6.43 2.31
C VAL A 50 -8.90 -7.90 2.48
N GLY A 51 -8.66 -8.74 1.46
CA GLY A 51 -8.94 -10.17 1.52
C GLY A 51 -8.22 -10.88 2.66
N VAL A 52 -6.92 -10.58 2.86
CA VAL A 52 -6.13 -11.14 3.97
C VAL A 52 -6.64 -10.63 5.32
N ALA A 53 -7.02 -9.36 5.43
CA ALA A 53 -7.54 -8.81 6.68
C ALA A 53 -8.88 -9.46 7.09
N LEU A 54 -9.78 -9.70 6.13
CA LEU A 54 -11.04 -10.42 6.37
C LEU A 54 -10.78 -11.88 6.78
N ALA A 55 -9.86 -12.56 6.10
CA ALA A 55 -9.49 -13.94 6.44
C ALA A 55 -8.89 -14.04 7.86
N ALA A 56 -8.02 -13.11 8.23
CA ALA A 56 -7.44 -13.04 9.57
C ALA A 56 -8.51 -12.80 10.65
N PHE A 57 -9.51 -11.97 10.36
CA PHE A 57 -10.63 -11.73 11.29
C PHE A 57 -11.48 -12.98 11.51
N VAL A 58 -11.83 -13.71 10.45
CA VAL A 58 -12.57 -14.97 10.57
C VAL A 58 -11.78 -15.97 11.41
N GLY A 59 -10.47 -16.09 11.18
CA GLY A 59 -9.59 -16.92 12.01
C GLY A 59 -9.58 -16.49 13.48
N LEU A 60 -9.50 -15.19 13.76
CA LEU A 60 -9.50 -14.66 15.12
C LEU A 60 -10.82 -14.95 15.84
N VAL A 61 -11.97 -14.69 15.20
CA VAL A 61 -13.30 -14.98 15.77
C VAL A 61 -13.41 -16.47 16.10
N LEU A 62 -13.03 -17.36 15.17
CA LEU A 62 -13.07 -18.80 15.41
C LEU A 62 -12.20 -19.23 16.59
N VAL A 63 -10.95 -18.75 16.65
CA VAL A 63 -10.03 -19.12 17.75
C VAL A 63 -10.55 -18.60 19.09
N VAL A 64 -11.03 -17.36 19.15
CA VAL A 64 -11.57 -16.77 20.38
C VAL A 64 -12.85 -17.48 20.82
N ASP A 65 -13.77 -17.75 19.91
CA ASP A 65 -15.02 -18.44 20.25
C ASP A 65 -14.75 -19.87 20.72
N LEU A 66 -13.85 -20.62 20.07
CA LEU A 66 -13.47 -21.98 20.49
C LEU A 66 -12.85 -22.00 21.90
N LEU A 67 -11.95 -21.07 22.20
CA LEU A 67 -11.30 -20.99 23.51
C LEU A 67 -12.26 -20.54 24.61
N THR A 68 -13.17 -19.62 24.27
CA THR A 68 -13.98 -18.94 25.28
C THR A 68 -15.33 -19.61 25.51
N PHE A 69 -15.78 -20.47 24.59
CA PHE A 69 -16.98 -21.30 24.75
C PHE A 69 -16.92 -22.18 26.01
N SER A 70 -15.73 -22.69 26.36
CA SER A 70 -15.53 -23.51 27.56
C SER A 70 -15.65 -22.73 28.88
N LEU A 71 -15.51 -21.40 28.85
CA LEU A 71 -15.44 -20.56 30.05
C LEU A 71 -16.75 -19.80 30.29
N PHE A 72 -17.42 -19.33 29.24
CA PHE A 72 -18.55 -18.40 29.36
C PHE A 72 -19.88 -18.98 28.86
N GLY A 73 -19.89 -20.05 28.06
CA GLY A 73 -21.12 -20.72 27.59
C GLY A 73 -21.96 -19.91 26.59
N TYR A 74 -21.49 -18.75 26.13
CA TYR A 74 -22.06 -17.95 25.04
C TYR A 74 -20.96 -17.47 24.09
N LEU A 75 -21.34 -17.19 22.83
CA LEU A 75 -20.45 -16.62 21.82
C LEU A 75 -20.15 -15.16 22.18
N LEU A 76 -18.89 -14.85 22.47
CA LEU A 76 -18.44 -13.49 22.82
C LEU A 76 -18.18 -12.62 21.59
N LEU A 77 -17.90 -13.24 20.46
CA LEU A 77 -17.84 -12.59 19.16
C LEU A 77 -18.89 -13.25 18.25
N PRO A 78 -19.52 -12.51 17.32
CA PRO A 78 -19.20 -11.15 16.89
C PRO A 78 -19.97 -10.07 17.68
N ASN A 79 -19.23 -9.13 18.26
CA ASN A 79 -19.77 -7.91 18.87
C ASN A 79 -19.87 -6.77 17.84
N LEU A 80 -20.80 -5.83 18.04
CA LEU A 80 -21.01 -4.69 17.14
C LEU A 80 -19.72 -3.87 16.91
N LEU A 81 -18.89 -3.73 17.95
CA LEU A 81 -17.58 -3.07 17.88
C LEU A 81 -16.59 -3.82 16.96
N SER A 82 -16.55 -5.16 17.04
CA SER A 82 -15.66 -5.96 16.19
C SER A 82 -16.04 -5.84 14.71
N LEU A 83 -17.34 -5.72 14.43
CA LEU A 83 -17.85 -5.52 13.08
C LEU A 83 -17.48 -4.13 12.51
N ILE A 84 -17.57 -3.10 13.35
CA ILE A 84 -17.15 -1.73 12.97
C ILE A 84 -15.64 -1.68 12.73
N VAL A 85 -14.84 -2.34 13.58
CA VAL A 85 -13.40 -2.38 13.42
C VAL A 85 -13.01 -3.05 12.10
N ILE A 86 -13.60 -4.20 11.76
CA ILE A 86 -13.26 -4.88 10.52
C ILE A 86 -13.75 -4.13 9.28
N PHE A 87 -14.97 -3.59 9.27
CA PHE A 87 -15.52 -2.92 8.08
C PHE A 87 -14.95 -1.52 7.85
N VAL A 88 -14.50 -0.82 8.90
CA VAL A 88 -13.99 0.55 8.77
C VAL A 88 -12.47 0.59 8.86
N TYR A 89 -11.85 -0.04 9.85
CA TYR A 89 -10.39 0.09 10.06
C TYR A 89 -9.59 -0.79 9.14
N ALA A 90 -10.06 -2.01 8.84
CA ALA A 90 -9.33 -2.89 7.93
C ALA A 90 -9.11 -2.26 6.54
N PRO A 91 -10.15 -1.69 5.86
CA PRO A 91 -9.92 -1.02 4.60
C PRO A 91 -9.04 0.23 4.76
N LEU A 92 -9.21 1.03 5.82
CA LEU A 92 -8.39 2.23 6.05
C LEU A 92 -6.90 1.90 6.26
N ILE A 93 -6.60 0.90 7.09
CA ILE A 93 -5.23 0.46 7.37
C ILE A 93 -4.59 -0.16 6.13
N SER A 94 -5.36 -0.94 5.36
CA SER A 94 -4.87 -1.51 4.11
C SER A 94 -4.57 -0.43 3.05
N LEU A 95 -5.40 0.62 2.95
CA LEU A 95 -5.13 1.78 2.10
C LEU A 95 -3.84 2.49 2.50
N LEU A 96 -3.65 2.74 3.80
CA LEU A 96 -2.46 3.40 4.32
C LEU A 96 -1.19 2.57 4.04
N SER A 97 -1.24 1.25 4.23
CA SER A 97 -0.10 0.38 3.96
C SER A 97 0.26 0.37 2.47
N VAL A 98 -0.74 0.30 1.58
CA VAL A 98 -0.53 0.35 0.13
C VAL A 98 0.01 1.70 -0.33
N SER A 99 -0.52 2.82 0.17
CA SER A 99 -0.05 4.15 -0.19
C SER A 99 1.41 4.37 0.23
N LEU A 100 1.79 3.95 1.44
CA LEU A 100 3.17 3.98 1.91
C LEU A 100 4.10 3.10 1.06
N CYS A 101 3.67 1.90 0.68
CA CYS A 101 4.48 1.02 -0.18
C CYS A 101 4.70 1.61 -1.57
N VAL A 102 3.68 2.23 -2.17
CA VAL A 102 3.81 2.94 -3.46
C VAL A 102 4.76 4.13 -3.33
N PHE A 103 4.65 4.89 -2.24
CA PHE A 103 5.55 6.02 -1.96
C PHE A 103 7.01 5.56 -1.84
N VAL A 104 7.27 4.53 -1.03
CA VAL A 104 8.62 3.96 -0.86
C VAL A 104 9.18 3.43 -2.19
N SER A 105 8.35 2.71 -2.97
CA SER A 105 8.78 2.17 -4.26
C SER A 105 9.14 3.26 -5.29
N SER A 106 8.55 4.46 -5.18
CA SER A 106 8.90 5.59 -6.05
C SER A 106 10.24 6.25 -5.70
N LYS A 107 10.71 6.08 -4.45
CA LYS A 107 11.93 6.71 -3.95
C LYS A 107 13.17 5.82 -4.00
N VAL A 108 12.97 4.50 -4.00
CA VAL A 108 14.05 3.52 -3.85
C VAL A 108 14.19 2.69 -5.12
N ASN A 109 15.38 2.73 -5.71
CA ASN A 109 15.70 1.95 -6.91
C ASN A 109 16.06 0.48 -6.59
N ASP A 110 16.45 0.20 -5.34
CA ASP A 110 16.85 -1.13 -4.89
C ASP A 110 15.68 -1.94 -4.29
N VAL A 111 15.41 -3.11 -4.87
CA VAL A 111 14.30 -4.00 -4.47
C VAL A 111 14.38 -4.41 -3.00
N ARG A 112 15.60 -4.67 -2.49
CA ARG A 112 15.81 -5.12 -1.10
C ARG A 112 15.49 -4.01 -0.09
N ALA A 113 15.93 -2.79 -0.37
CA ALA A 113 15.65 -1.64 0.49
C ALA A 113 14.16 -1.29 0.47
N ALA A 114 13.49 -1.40 -0.69
CA ALA A 114 12.05 -1.21 -0.80
C ALA A 114 11.26 -2.23 0.04
N MET A 115 11.67 -3.50 0.10
CA MET A 115 11.00 -4.50 0.96
C MET A 115 11.20 -4.22 2.46
N GLN A 116 12.40 -3.82 2.88
CA GLN A 116 12.67 -3.50 4.29
C GLN A 116 11.88 -2.27 4.75
N LEU A 117 11.86 -1.23 3.93
CA LEU A 117 11.07 -0.02 4.21
C LEU A 117 9.57 -0.28 4.08
N GLY A 118 9.14 -1.14 3.14
CA GLY A 118 7.75 -1.60 3.06
C GLY A 118 7.30 -2.32 4.34
N GLY A 119 8.17 -3.13 4.95
CA GLY A 119 7.90 -3.76 6.25
C GLY A 119 7.70 -2.76 7.41
N SER A 120 8.32 -1.58 7.33
CA SER A 120 8.13 -0.52 8.34
C SER A 120 6.73 0.11 8.30
N SER A 121 5.93 -0.13 7.26
CA SER A 121 4.54 0.37 7.16
C SER A 121 3.62 -0.20 8.24
N VAL A 122 4.02 -1.26 8.94
CA VAL A 122 3.28 -1.88 10.05
C VAL A 122 3.47 -1.11 11.37
N VAL A 123 4.54 -0.31 11.49
CA VAL A 123 4.89 0.41 12.73
C VAL A 123 3.76 1.30 13.26
N PRO A 124 3.03 2.10 12.45
CA PRO A 124 1.95 2.94 12.96
C PRO A 124 0.81 2.12 13.59
N VAL A 125 0.51 0.95 13.03
CA VAL A 125 -0.54 0.05 13.51
C VAL A 125 -0.16 -0.59 14.84
N VAL A 126 1.09 -1.07 14.94
CA VAL A 126 1.61 -1.66 16.17
C VAL A 126 1.75 -0.63 17.28
N ALA A 127 2.16 0.60 16.95
CA ALA A 127 2.20 1.70 17.91
C ALA A 127 0.81 1.98 18.50
N PHE A 128 -0.24 2.00 17.68
CA PHE A 128 -1.61 2.17 18.17
C PHE A 128 -2.06 1.03 19.09
N TYR A 129 -1.73 -0.22 18.74
CA TYR A 129 -2.03 -1.38 19.60
C TYR A 129 -1.37 -1.26 20.98
N PHE A 130 -0.11 -0.83 21.05
CA PHE A 130 0.57 -0.63 22.34
C PHE A 130 0.00 0.53 23.15
N LEU A 131 -0.46 1.61 22.50
CA LEU A 131 -1.12 2.73 23.19
C LEU A 131 -2.45 2.30 23.84
N PHE A 132 -3.18 1.40 23.18
CA PHE A 132 -4.38 0.79 23.75
C PHE A 132 -4.04 -0.14 24.92
N LEU A 133 -3.06 -1.03 24.75
CA LEU A 133 -2.67 -2.01 25.77
C LEU A 133 -2.08 -1.34 27.02
N GLY A 134 -1.40 -0.20 26.85
CA GLY A 134 -0.88 0.64 27.94
C GLY A 134 -1.96 1.44 28.70
N GLY A 135 -3.23 1.36 28.31
CA GLY A 135 -4.34 2.04 28.99
C GLY A 135 -4.39 3.56 28.79
N ILE A 136 -3.50 4.12 27.95
CA ILE A 136 -3.46 5.55 27.62
C ILE A 136 -4.70 5.92 26.77
N ILE A 137 -5.12 4.98 25.90
CA ILE A 137 -6.28 5.12 25.04
C ILE A 137 -7.30 4.04 25.41
N SER A 138 -8.54 4.44 25.70
CA SER A 138 -9.66 3.52 25.92
C SER A 138 -10.35 3.16 24.61
N LEU A 139 -10.93 1.95 24.51
CA LEU A 139 -11.81 1.55 23.39
C LEU A 139 -13.18 2.21 23.55
N ASN A 140 -13.25 3.51 23.29
CA ASN A 140 -14.47 4.28 23.23
C ASN A 140 -14.78 4.66 21.76
N LEU A 141 -16.05 4.94 21.45
CA LEU A 141 -16.43 5.35 20.09
C LEU A 141 -15.68 6.60 19.61
N ILE A 142 -15.41 7.54 20.52
CA ILE A 142 -14.73 8.82 20.23
C ILE A 142 -13.26 8.59 19.83
N THR A 143 -12.55 7.73 20.57
CA THR A 143 -11.13 7.43 20.29
C THR A 143 -10.97 6.62 19.01
N LEU A 144 -11.92 5.73 18.73
CA LEU A 144 -12.04 5.09 17.43
C LEU A 144 -12.13 6.17 16.34
N VAL A 145 -13.20 6.98 16.31
CA VAL A 145 -13.44 7.96 15.24
C VAL A 145 -12.23 8.89 15.04
N GLY A 146 -11.59 9.34 16.13
CA GLY A 146 -10.36 10.12 16.06
C GLY A 146 -9.23 9.40 15.33
N PHE A 147 -8.99 8.13 15.64
CA PHE A 147 -7.97 7.34 14.96
C PHE A 147 -8.32 7.06 13.49
N ALA A 148 -9.59 6.77 13.17
CA ALA A 148 -10.03 6.63 11.79
C ALA A 148 -9.78 7.90 10.97
N LEU A 149 -10.04 9.09 11.53
CA LEU A 149 -9.74 10.36 10.87
C LEU A 149 -8.24 10.55 10.62
N VAL A 150 -7.39 10.21 11.60
CA VAL A 150 -5.93 10.26 11.43
C VAL A 150 -5.47 9.33 10.31
N LEU A 151 -6.01 8.11 10.24
CA LEU A 151 -5.70 7.16 9.18
C LEU A 151 -6.14 7.66 7.79
N VAL A 152 -7.33 8.26 7.70
CA VAL A 152 -7.82 8.86 6.45
C VAL A 152 -6.88 9.98 6.00
N LEU A 153 -6.54 10.91 6.90
CA LEU A 153 -5.64 12.03 6.60
C LEU A 153 -4.24 11.56 6.19
N ALA A 154 -3.75 10.47 6.78
CA ALA A 154 -2.44 9.91 6.43
C ALA A 154 -2.45 9.11 5.11
N SER A 155 -3.63 8.71 4.62
CA SER A 155 -3.79 7.93 3.40
C SER A 155 -4.01 8.77 2.12
N VAL A 156 -4.33 10.06 2.27
CA VAL A 156 -4.52 11.05 1.20
C VAL A 156 -3.22 11.77 0.90
#